data_AF-A0A7C1U7V6-F1
#
_entry.id   AF-A0A7C1U7V6-F1
#
_cell.length_a   1.000
_cell.length_b   1.000
_cell.length_c   1.000
_cell.angle_alpha   90.00
_cell.angle_beta   90.00
_cell.angle_gamma   90.00
#
_symmetry.space_group_name_H-M   'P 1'
#
loop_
_entity.id
_entity.type
_entity.pdbx_description
1 polymer ?
#
loop_
_entity_poly.entity_id
_entity_poly.type
_entity_poly.pdbx_seq_one_letter_code
_entity_poly.pdbx_strand_id
1 'polypeptide(L)'
;VDAGLAGAAQDWLDGMDRILLDEIKAEAVRILRNSKPARLIMYGCTAVMTGPPNSCKSTLLNYLAGRQKAIVTDIKGTTRDWVEAEFRIGPLSVTLIDTAGLDAELSDSQPQDSRLGLAPPADDGGASPTLHDPELEPASSGSRPGIDQAVRQKTTEILEQADLVLLVLDGSRPAHHLDEELLGRISNKRVITILNKSDLPTQFDPGRLPEFLSEPVRISARDGAGIEELAQSMRRISGVDGFDLHQPVCFTGRQEDLLRQLTTVGSGQRAGEIIRELLSGQLVV
;
A
#
# COMPACT_ATOMS: atom_id res chain seq x y z
N VAL A 1 27.45 -21.52 -16.89
CA VAL A 1 26.92 -20.18 -17.23
C VAL A 1 26.22 -19.71 -15.97
N ASP A 2 26.79 -18.72 -15.27
CA ASP A 2 26.19 -18.18 -14.07
C ASP A 2 24.84 -17.56 -14.44
N ALA A 3 23.74 -18.19 -14.02
CA ALA A 3 22.40 -17.65 -14.22
C ALA A 3 22.21 -16.48 -13.24
N GLY A 4 22.37 -15.25 -13.70
CA GLY A 4 22.21 -14.05 -12.86
C GLY A 4 22.85 -12.80 -13.45
N LEU A 5 22.79 -11.69 -12.70
CA LEU A 5 23.35 -10.40 -13.12
C LEU A 5 24.86 -10.47 -13.40
N ALA A 6 25.61 -11.26 -12.63
CA ALA A 6 27.04 -11.44 -12.85
C ALA A 6 27.33 -12.14 -14.19
N GLY A 7 26.56 -13.17 -14.54
CA GLY A 7 26.69 -13.83 -15.85
C GLY A 7 26.36 -12.89 -17.00
N ALA A 8 25.25 -12.16 -16.91
CA ALA A 8 24.88 -11.15 -17.91
C ALA A 8 25.97 -10.06 -18.07
N ALA A 9 26.53 -9.57 -16.95
CA ALA A 9 27.61 -8.59 -16.97
C ALA A 9 28.90 -9.16 -17.60
N GLN A 10 29.24 -10.42 -17.33
CA GLN A 10 30.38 -11.08 -17.97
C GLN A 10 30.16 -11.23 -19.48
N ASP A 11 28.97 -11.67 -19.90
CA ASP A 11 28.60 -11.81 -21.31
C ASP A 11 28.68 -10.48 -22.06
N TRP A 12 28.26 -9.36 -21.42
CA TRP A 12 28.42 -8.03 -21.99
C TRP A 12 29.88 -7.64 -22.16
N LEU A 13 30.75 -7.92 -21.17
CA LEU A 13 32.19 -7.61 -21.26
C LEU A 13 32.87 -8.41 -22.36
N ASP A 14 32.62 -9.71 -22.42
CA ASP A 14 33.22 -10.62 -23.40
C ASP A 14 32.75 -10.28 -24.82
N GLY A 15 31.54 -9.72 -24.93
CA GLY A 15 30.91 -9.32 -26.19
C GLY A 15 31.05 -7.84 -26.56
N MET A 16 31.80 -7.01 -25.84
CA MET A 16 31.82 -5.54 -26.05
C MET A 16 32.15 -5.10 -27.48
N ASP A 17 32.98 -5.86 -28.20
CA ASP A 17 33.35 -5.55 -29.58
C ASP A 17 32.27 -5.97 -30.61
N ARG A 18 31.25 -6.73 -30.17
CA ARG A 18 30.23 -7.36 -31.03
C ARG A 18 28.80 -6.94 -30.70
N ILE A 19 28.54 -6.57 -29.45
CA ILE A 19 27.22 -6.17 -28.95
C ILE A 19 27.09 -4.64 -29.07
N LEU A 20 25.97 -4.18 -29.61
CA LEU A 20 25.70 -2.74 -29.69
C LEU A 20 25.42 -2.17 -28.29
N LEU A 21 25.88 -0.95 -28.03
CA LEU A 21 25.67 -0.29 -26.74
C LEU A 21 24.18 -0.18 -26.38
N ASP A 22 23.31 0.03 -27.37
CA ASP A 22 21.86 0.10 -27.16
C ASP A 22 21.25 -1.25 -26.74
N GLU A 23 21.85 -2.38 -27.13
CA GLU A 23 21.42 -3.71 -26.68
C GLU A 23 21.75 -3.91 -25.19
N ILE A 24 22.95 -3.52 -24.76
CA ILE A 24 23.36 -3.54 -23.35
C ILE A 24 22.42 -2.66 -22.52
N LYS A 25 22.11 -1.45 -23.01
CA LYS A 25 21.14 -0.54 -22.37
C LYS A 25 19.76 -1.17 -22.23
N ALA A 26 19.26 -1.75 -23.32
CA ALA A 26 17.94 -2.38 -23.33
C ALA A 26 17.88 -3.57 -22.37
N GLU A 27 18.96 -4.34 -22.24
CA GLU A 27 19.05 -5.41 -21.26
C GLU A 27 19.14 -4.89 -19.82
N ALA A 28 19.93 -3.85 -19.55
CA ALA A 28 19.97 -3.21 -18.25
C ALA A 28 18.59 -2.71 -17.80
N VAL A 29 17.81 -2.12 -18.72
CA VAL A 29 16.40 -1.73 -18.47
C VAL A 29 15.54 -2.95 -18.13
N ARG A 30 15.68 -4.07 -18.87
CA ARG A 30 14.95 -5.31 -18.58
C ARG A 30 15.29 -5.86 -17.20
N ILE A 31 16.56 -5.90 -16.84
CA ILE A 31 17.02 -6.35 -15.52
C ILE A 31 16.42 -5.49 -14.43
N LEU A 32 16.53 -4.16 -14.52
CA LEU A 32 15.93 -3.22 -13.56
C LEU A 32 14.43 -3.45 -13.38
N ARG A 33 13.70 -3.69 -14.48
CA ARG A 33 12.26 -3.97 -14.45
C ARG A 33 11.95 -5.31 -13.74
N ASN A 34 12.75 -6.34 -14.00
CA ASN A 34 12.56 -7.68 -13.44
C ASN A 34 13.00 -7.80 -11.98
N SER A 35 13.91 -6.94 -11.52
CA SER A 35 14.39 -6.93 -10.14
C SER A 35 13.30 -6.65 -9.12
N LYS A 36 12.30 -5.82 -9.47
CA LYS A 36 11.24 -5.45 -8.50
C LYS A 36 10.35 -6.66 -8.13
N PRO A 37 9.75 -7.42 -9.06
CA PRO A 37 9.05 -8.65 -8.70
C PRO A 37 9.92 -9.67 -7.96
N ALA A 38 11.18 -9.87 -8.37
CA ALA A 38 12.10 -10.77 -7.65
C ALA A 38 12.28 -10.36 -6.18
N ARG A 39 12.47 -9.06 -5.93
CA ARG A 39 12.57 -8.51 -4.57
C ARG A 39 11.31 -8.81 -3.75
N LEU A 40 10.13 -8.63 -4.33
CA LEU A 40 8.85 -8.91 -3.65
C LEU A 40 8.68 -10.40 -3.32
N ILE A 41 9.13 -11.30 -4.21
CA ILE A 41 9.07 -12.74 -3.97
C ILE A 41 10.01 -13.15 -2.83
N MET A 42 11.23 -12.59 -2.79
CA MET A 42 12.26 -13.01 -1.84
C MET A 42 12.14 -12.34 -0.47
N TYR A 43 11.82 -11.05 -0.42
CA TYR A 43 11.80 -10.26 0.82
C TYR A 43 10.37 -9.93 1.29
N GLY A 44 9.35 -10.32 0.52
CA GLY A 44 7.97 -10.01 0.80
C GLY A 44 7.51 -8.67 0.20
N CYS A 45 6.22 -8.44 0.29
CA CYS A 45 5.52 -7.26 -0.20
C CYS A 45 4.78 -6.60 0.96
N THR A 46 5.11 -5.35 1.26
CA THR A 46 4.35 -4.55 2.22
C THR A 46 3.17 -3.91 1.50
N ALA A 47 1.95 -4.25 1.92
CA ALA A 47 0.72 -3.70 1.39
C ALA A 47 0.02 -2.85 2.46
N VAL A 48 -0.58 -1.73 2.04
CA VAL A 48 -1.32 -0.84 2.93
C VAL A 48 -2.78 -0.77 2.52
N MET A 49 -3.70 -0.91 3.48
CA MET A 49 -5.13 -0.70 3.26
C MET A 49 -5.52 0.72 3.59
N THR A 50 -6.20 1.39 2.67
CA THR A 50 -6.73 2.74 2.86
C THR A 50 -8.14 2.88 2.29
N GLY A 51 -8.85 3.92 2.67
CA GLY A 51 -10.20 4.23 2.17
C GLY A 51 -11.14 4.77 3.24
N PRO A 52 -12.36 5.17 2.86
CA PRO A 52 -13.30 5.85 3.76
C PRO A 52 -13.67 5.03 5.01
N PRO A 53 -14.13 5.69 6.09
CA PRO A 53 -14.74 5.00 7.22
C PRO A 53 -15.87 4.06 6.77
N ASN A 54 -16.03 2.92 7.46
CA ASN A 54 -17.09 1.93 7.19
C ASN A 54 -17.02 1.19 5.84
N SER A 55 -15.91 1.25 5.10
CA SER A 55 -15.66 0.42 3.91
C SER A 55 -15.29 -1.04 4.21
N CYS A 56 -15.36 -1.45 5.49
CA CYS A 56 -15.06 -2.79 5.99
C CYS A 56 -13.59 -3.23 5.78
N LYS A 57 -12.64 -2.30 5.97
CA LYS A 57 -11.18 -2.54 5.95
C LYS A 57 -10.76 -3.65 6.92
N SER A 58 -11.05 -3.49 8.22
CA SER A 58 -10.65 -4.48 9.22
C SER A 58 -11.36 -5.83 9.06
N THR A 59 -12.58 -5.85 8.51
CA THR A 59 -13.25 -7.10 8.12
C THR A 59 -12.47 -7.83 7.03
N LEU A 60 -12.03 -7.11 5.98
CA LEU A 60 -11.21 -7.68 4.92
C LEU A 60 -9.83 -8.13 5.43
N LEU A 61 -9.17 -7.36 6.29
CA LEU A 61 -7.91 -7.77 6.92
C LEU A 61 -8.07 -9.10 7.67
N ASN A 62 -9.06 -9.18 8.57
CA ASN A 62 -9.34 -10.40 9.34
C ASN A 62 -9.67 -11.58 8.43
N TYR A 63 -10.40 -11.32 7.33
CA TYR A 63 -10.72 -12.34 6.35
C TYR A 63 -9.47 -12.91 5.66
N LEU A 64 -8.58 -12.03 5.20
CA LEU A 64 -7.33 -12.40 4.53
C LEU A 64 -6.37 -13.13 5.49
N ALA A 65 -6.29 -12.67 6.74
CA ALA A 65 -5.56 -13.34 7.81
C ALA A 65 -6.10 -14.76 8.08
N GLY A 66 -7.42 -14.94 8.14
CA GLY A 66 -8.03 -16.24 8.49
C GLY A 66 -7.94 -17.34 7.43
N ARG A 67 -7.78 -17.02 6.13
CA ARG A 67 -7.90 -18.01 5.04
C ARG A 67 -6.59 -18.63 4.52
N GLN A 68 -5.43 -17.99 4.71
CA GLN A 68 -4.21 -18.31 3.95
C GLN A 68 -3.00 -18.57 4.86
N LYS A 69 -2.98 -19.66 5.67
CA LYS A 69 -1.85 -20.03 6.55
C LYS A 69 -1.09 -18.79 7.11
N ALA A 70 -1.84 -17.80 7.59
CA ALA A 70 -1.29 -16.60 8.16
C ALA A 70 -0.72 -16.98 9.51
N ILE A 71 0.53 -16.62 9.78
CA ILE A 71 0.95 -16.47 11.17
C ILE A 71 0.41 -15.11 11.57
N VAL A 72 -0.78 -15.09 12.18
CA VAL A 72 -1.30 -13.89 12.83
C VAL A 72 -0.48 -13.71 14.10
N THR A 73 0.52 -12.84 14.05
CA THR A 73 1.18 -12.41 15.29
C THR A 73 0.36 -11.30 15.89
N ASP A 74 -0.41 -11.61 16.94
CA ASP A 74 -0.73 -10.63 17.96
C ASP A 74 0.61 -10.21 18.59
N ILE A 75 1.26 -9.16 18.11
CA ILE A 75 2.29 -8.48 18.91
C ILE A 75 1.56 -7.70 20.00
N LYS A 76 1.02 -8.43 20.97
CA LYS A 76 0.48 -7.87 22.20
C LYS A 76 1.65 -7.25 22.96
N GLY A 77 1.80 -5.93 22.87
CA GLY A 77 2.37 -5.18 23.99
C GLY A 77 3.25 -3.97 23.73
N THR A 78 3.03 -3.08 22.74
CA THR A 78 3.66 -1.73 22.78
C THR A 78 2.87 -0.61 22.08
N THR A 79 1.80 -0.11 22.72
CA THR A 79 1.16 1.22 22.55
C THR A 79 0.42 1.58 21.23
N ARG A 80 -0.90 1.30 21.18
CA ARG A 80 -1.91 1.91 20.26
C ARG A 80 -1.65 1.71 18.76
N ASP A 81 -1.12 0.53 18.44
CA ASP A 81 -0.48 0.17 17.18
C ASP A 81 -1.43 -0.31 16.07
N TRP A 82 -1.01 -0.06 14.83
CA TRP A 82 -1.47 -0.65 13.56
C TRP A 82 -1.84 -2.12 13.70
N VAL A 83 -2.91 -2.53 13.00
CA VAL A 83 -3.20 -3.96 12.83
C VAL A 83 -2.48 -4.45 11.58
N GLU A 84 -1.61 -5.43 11.78
CA GLU A 84 -0.88 -6.09 10.69
C GLU A 84 -1.36 -7.53 10.53
N ALA A 85 -1.43 -7.98 9.27
CA ALA A 85 -1.71 -9.36 8.93
C ALA A 85 -0.72 -9.85 7.89
N GLU A 86 -0.10 -11.00 8.15
CA GLU A 86 0.76 -11.66 7.18
C GLU A 86 0.01 -12.80 6.50
N PHE A 87 0.03 -12.84 5.18
CA PHE A 87 -0.53 -13.95 4.42
C PHE A 87 0.26 -14.19 3.14
N ARG A 88 0.08 -15.36 2.53
CA ARG A 88 0.73 -15.71 1.26
C ARG A 88 -0.27 -15.66 0.12
N ILE A 89 0.16 -15.22 -1.06
CA ILE A 89 -0.59 -15.37 -2.32
C ILE A 89 0.37 -15.93 -3.38
N GLY A 90 0.27 -17.22 -3.69
CA GLY A 90 1.23 -17.87 -4.59
C GLY A 90 2.66 -17.73 -4.07
N PRO A 91 3.61 -17.18 -4.85
CA PRO A 91 4.99 -16.95 -4.40
C PRO A 91 5.15 -15.67 -3.55
N LEU A 92 4.12 -14.84 -3.42
CA LEU A 92 4.19 -13.54 -2.75
C LEU A 92 3.86 -13.69 -1.25
N SER A 93 4.82 -13.37 -0.37
CA SER A 93 4.52 -13.13 1.05
C SER A 93 4.06 -11.68 1.20
N VAL A 94 2.91 -11.45 1.81
CA VAL A 94 2.32 -10.11 1.97
C VAL A 94 2.18 -9.78 3.45
N THR A 95 2.71 -8.64 3.85
CA THR A 95 2.42 -8.00 5.14
C THR A 95 1.44 -6.87 4.88
N LEU A 96 0.20 -7.01 5.35
CA LEU A 96 -0.88 -6.07 5.14
C LEU A 96 -1.09 -5.22 6.38
N ILE A 97 -0.98 -3.90 6.23
CA ILE A 97 -1.12 -2.92 7.31
C ILE A 97 -2.46 -2.19 7.16
N ASP A 98 -3.31 -2.22 8.19
CA ASP A 98 -4.55 -1.46 8.24
C ASP A 98 -4.33 -0.08 8.87
N THR A 99 -4.39 0.97 8.05
CA THR A 99 -4.30 2.37 8.54
C THR A 99 -5.64 2.92 9.02
N ALA A 100 -6.74 2.18 8.85
CA ALA A 100 -8.09 2.60 9.23
C ALA A 100 -8.25 2.95 10.71
N GLY A 101 -7.52 2.24 11.58
CA GLY A 101 -7.55 2.47 13.03
C GLY A 101 -7.10 3.88 13.41
N LEU A 102 -6.28 4.52 12.57
CA LEU A 102 -5.69 5.82 12.81
C LEU A 102 -6.53 6.96 12.23
N ASP A 103 -7.15 6.74 11.07
CA ASP A 103 -8.07 7.71 10.47
C ASP A 103 -9.37 7.85 11.28
N ALA A 104 -9.80 6.79 11.96
CA ALA A 104 -10.98 6.81 12.83
C ALA A 104 -10.78 7.70 14.08
N GLU A 105 -9.64 7.57 14.76
CA GLU A 105 -9.27 8.40 15.92
C GLU A 105 -9.12 9.89 15.56
N LEU A 106 -8.76 10.19 14.30
CA LEU A 106 -8.65 11.54 13.75
C LEU A 106 -9.99 12.12 13.24
N SER A 107 -10.96 11.26 12.91
CA SER A 107 -12.27 11.69 12.40
C SER A 107 -13.29 12.00 13.49
N ASP A 108 -13.15 11.38 14.67
CA ASP A 108 -13.98 11.66 15.86
C ASP A 108 -13.68 13.03 16.51
N SER A 109 -12.64 13.75 16.06
CA SER A 109 -12.29 15.10 16.52
C SER A 109 -12.87 16.23 15.64
N GLN A 110 -13.66 15.93 14.60
CA GLN A 110 -14.42 16.96 13.88
C GLN A 110 -15.72 17.32 14.62
N PRO A 111 -15.99 18.60 14.94
CA PRO A 111 -17.22 18.99 15.61
C PRO A 111 -18.43 18.64 14.72
N GLN A 112 -19.36 17.86 15.27
CA GLN A 112 -20.70 17.70 14.73
C GLN A 112 -21.46 19.01 14.89
N ASP A 113 -21.31 19.96 13.97
CA ASP A 113 -22.16 21.14 13.92
C ASP A 113 -22.97 21.18 12.63
N SER A 114 -24.12 20.51 12.68
CA SER A 114 -25.26 20.77 11.79
C SER A 114 -26.54 20.76 12.61
N ARG A 115 -26.72 21.78 13.44
CA ARG A 115 -28.04 22.19 13.95
C ARG A 115 -28.38 23.60 13.45
N LEU A 116 -28.81 23.70 12.20
CA LEU A 116 -29.72 24.76 11.77
C LEU A 116 -31.15 24.28 12.10
N GLY A 117 -31.59 24.57 13.31
CA GLY A 117 -32.95 24.30 13.78
C GLY A 117 -33.47 25.52 14.53
N LEU A 118 -34.51 26.14 13.97
CA LEU A 118 -35.15 27.36 14.47
C LEU A 118 -35.52 27.28 15.96
N ALA A 119 -35.29 28.39 16.68
CA ALA A 119 -35.83 28.60 18.02
C ALA A 119 -37.37 28.74 17.98
N PRO A 120 -38.12 28.12 18.92
CA PRO A 120 -39.46 28.58 19.26
C PRO A 120 -39.38 29.72 20.29
N PRO A 121 -40.40 30.60 20.36
CA PRO A 121 -40.37 31.76 21.23
C PRO A 121 -40.62 31.38 22.70
N ALA A 122 -40.19 32.31 23.56
CA ALA A 122 -40.29 32.29 25.00
C ALA A 122 -41.73 32.13 25.50
N ASP A 123 -41.89 31.37 26.58
CA ASP A 123 -42.90 31.69 27.58
C ASP A 123 -42.41 31.38 29.00
N ASP A 124 -43.10 32.05 29.90
CA ASP A 124 -42.86 32.48 31.27
C ASP A 124 -42.65 31.46 32.41
N GLY A 125 -42.02 31.97 33.49
CA GLY A 125 -42.50 31.68 34.86
C GLY A 125 -41.62 30.83 35.79
N GLY A 126 -41.14 31.47 36.87
CA GLY A 126 -41.12 30.84 38.20
C GLY A 126 -39.77 30.38 38.77
N ALA A 127 -39.36 31.03 39.86
CA ALA A 127 -38.09 30.84 40.59
C ALA A 127 -38.12 29.72 41.65
N SER A 128 -36.99 29.01 41.84
CA SER A 128 -36.19 28.95 43.10
C SER A 128 -35.22 27.76 43.15
N PRO A 129 -34.12 27.84 43.94
CA PRO A 129 -32.89 27.07 43.75
C PRO A 129 -32.81 25.83 44.63
N THR A 130 -31.99 24.85 44.25
CA THR A 130 -31.51 23.81 45.17
C THR A 130 -30.05 23.50 44.89
N LEU A 131 -29.26 23.52 45.97
CA LEU A 131 -27.82 23.38 46.02
C LEU A 131 -27.39 21.90 45.98
N HIS A 132 -26.30 21.66 45.25
CA HIS A 132 -25.26 20.63 45.41
C HIS A 132 -25.63 19.17 45.71
N ASP A 133 -25.33 18.32 44.72
CA ASP A 133 -24.52 17.11 44.90
C ASP A 133 -23.43 17.08 43.81
N PRO A 134 -22.16 16.73 44.10
CA PRO A 134 -21.10 16.63 43.10
C PRO A 134 -21.08 15.20 42.54
N GLU A 135 -21.94 14.92 41.56
CA GLU A 135 -21.83 13.69 40.76
C GLU A 135 -20.76 13.84 39.67
N LEU A 136 -20.00 12.76 39.50
CA LEU A 136 -18.81 12.66 38.67
C LEU A 136 -19.07 13.09 37.22
N GLU A 137 -18.30 14.07 36.75
CA GLU A 137 -18.09 14.32 35.32
C GLU A 137 -17.46 13.06 34.68
N PRO A 138 -18.05 12.47 33.62
CA PRO A 138 -17.34 11.49 32.81
C PRO A 138 -16.22 12.23 32.06
N ALA A 139 -14.99 11.72 32.20
CA ALA A 139 -13.81 12.24 31.52
C ALA A 139 -14.06 12.38 30.01
N SER A 140 -14.15 13.63 29.54
CA SER A 140 -14.14 13.96 28.13
C SER A 140 -12.74 13.73 27.56
N SER A 141 -12.62 12.74 26.68
CA SER A 141 -11.41 12.49 25.90
C SER A 141 -11.28 13.54 24.80
N GLY A 142 -10.78 14.73 25.14
CA GLY A 142 -10.32 15.70 24.16
C GLY A 142 -8.97 15.25 23.58
N SER A 143 -8.93 14.96 22.27
CA SER A 143 -7.70 14.64 21.53
C SER A 143 -6.70 15.79 21.65
N ARG A 144 -5.44 15.46 22.01
CA ARG A 144 -4.34 16.43 22.10
C ARG A 144 -3.78 16.67 20.69
N PRO A 145 -3.67 17.92 20.19
CA PRO A 145 -3.25 18.23 18.81
C PRO A 145 -1.93 17.60 18.35
N GLY A 146 -1.00 17.32 19.27
CA GLY A 146 0.29 16.72 18.96
C GLY A 146 0.27 15.20 18.72
N ILE A 147 -0.75 14.48 19.21
CA ILE A 147 -0.91 13.03 18.97
C ILE A 147 -1.39 12.82 17.53
N ASP A 148 -2.35 13.64 17.11
CA ASP A 148 -2.95 13.59 15.77
C ASP A 148 -1.91 13.82 14.67
N GLN A 149 -0.97 14.75 14.88
CA GLN A 149 0.09 15.01 13.91
C GLN A 149 1.10 13.86 13.79
N ALA A 150 1.50 13.25 14.92
CA ALA A 150 2.45 12.14 14.92
C ALA A 150 1.84 10.90 14.24
N VAL A 151 0.56 10.64 14.48
CA VAL A 151 -0.20 9.57 13.83
C VAL A 151 -0.28 9.79 12.32
N ARG A 152 -0.66 11.00 11.87
CA ARG A 152 -0.73 11.35 10.43
C ARG A 152 0.63 11.22 9.73
N GLN A 153 1.69 11.70 10.38
CA GLN A 153 3.05 11.57 9.84
C GLN A 153 3.42 10.10 9.64
N LYS A 154 3.09 9.25 10.62
CA LYS A 154 3.46 7.84 10.58
C LYS A 154 2.64 7.02 9.57
N THR A 155 1.34 7.30 9.43
CA THR A 155 0.52 6.76 8.32
C THR A 155 1.10 7.15 6.96
N THR A 156 1.61 8.38 6.85
CA THR A 156 2.23 8.89 5.62
C THR A 156 3.51 8.11 5.29
N GLU A 157 4.40 7.91 6.27
CA GLU A 157 5.64 7.12 6.10
C GLU A 157 5.34 5.68 5.63
N ILE A 158 4.34 5.04 6.23
CA ILE A 158 3.95 3.66 5.88
C ILE A 158 3.39 3.60 4.46
N LEU A 159 2.53 4.54 4.08
CA LEU A 159 2.00 4.62 2.73
C LEU A 159 3.09 4.92 1.69
N GLU A 160 4.09 5.73 2.05
CA GLU A 160 5.24 6.02 1.18
C GLU A 160 6.15 4.81 0.99
N GLN A 161 6.32 3.96 2.00
CA GLN A 161 7.15 2.75 1.93
C GLN A 161 6.42 1.54 1.33
N ALA A 162 5.09 1.59 1.23
CA ALA A 162 4.29 0.49 0.69
C ALA A 162 4.65 0.13 -0.76
N ASP A 163 4.78 -1.17 -1.02
CA ASP A 163 4.94 -1.72 -2.37
C ASP A 163 3.61 -1.76 -3.13
N LEU A 164 2.50 -1.86 -2.40
CA LEU A 164 1.13 -1.97 -2.91
C LEU A 164 0.13 -1.23 -2.00
N VAL A 165 -0.86 -0.56 -2.59
CA VAL A 165 -1.95 0.10 -1.87
C VAL A 165 -3.28 -0.56 -2.23
N LEU A 166 -4.06 -0.96 -1.23
CA LEU A 166 -5.42 -1.48 -1.38
C LEU A 166 -6.41 -0.37 -1.00
N LEU A 167 -7.04 0.25 -2.00
CA LEU A 167 -8.08 1.27 -1.78
C LEU A 167 -9.44 0.60 -1.63
N VAL A 168 -9.96 0.52 -0.41
CA VAL A 168 -11.23 -0.15 -0.11
C VAL A 168 -12.38 0.84 -0.06
N LEU A 169 -13.33 0.65 -0.97
CA LEU A 169 -14.55 1.43 -1.14
C LEU A 169 -15.78 0.55 -0.88
N ASP A 170 -16.88 1.15 -0.42
CA ASP A 170 -18.15 0.45 -0.23
C ASP A 170 -19.03 0.56 -1.49
N GLY A 171 -19.20 -0.53 -2.24
CA GLY A 171 -19.97 -0.56 -3.48
C GLY A 171 -21.48 -0.34 -3.30
N SER A 172 -22.00 -0.51 -2.08
CA SER A 172 -23.41 -0.28 -1.76
C SER A 172 -23.77 1.19 -1.58
N ARG A 173 -22.79 2.10 -1.59
CA ARG A 173 -22.99 3.55 -1.46
C ARG A 173 -22.72 4.27 -2.77
N PRO A 174 -23.46 5.35 -3.09
CA PRO A 174 -23.35 6.06 -4.37
C PRO A 174 -22.12 6.98 -4.49
N ALA A 175 -21.52 7.37 -3.38
CA ALA A 175 -20.36 8.25 -3.33
C ALA A 175 -19.45 7.93 -2.16
N HIS A 176 -18.16 8.16 -2.36
CA HIS A 176 -17.12 8.12 -1.34
C HIS A 176 -16.39 9.45 -1.36
N HIS A 177 -16.12 10.00 -0.18
CA HIS A 177 -15.21 11.13 -0.06
C HIS A 177 -13.78 10.57 -0.06
N LEU A 178 -13.07 10.78 -1.17
CA LEU A 178 -11.63 10.60 -1.26
C LEU A 178 -11.01 11.99 -1.28
N ASP A 179 -10.19 12.29 -0.29
CA ASP A 179 -9.48 13.55 -0.16
C ASP A 179 -8.36 13.67 -1.22
N GLU A 180 -8.11 14.90 -1.67
CA GLU A 180 -7.06 15.18 -2.65
C GLU A 180 -5.66 14.83 -2.11
N GLU A 181 -5.46 14.91 -0.79
CA GLU A 181 -4.21 14.54 -0.11
C GLU A 181 -3.92 13.04 -0.27
N LEU A 182 -4.88 12.16 0.04
CA LEU A 182 -4.76 10.71 -0.23
C LEU A 182 -4.56 10.42 -1.71
N LEU A 183 -5.38 11.00 -2.59
CA LEU A 183 -5.28 10.78 -4.04
C LEU A 183 -3.89 11.18 -4.57
N GLY A 184 -3.36 12.32 -4.12
CA GLY A 184 -2.01 12.77 -4.45
C GLY A 184 -0.95 11.76 -4.01
N ARG A 185 -1.07 11.22 -2.79
CA ARG A 185 -0.12 10.23 -2.23
C ARG A 185 -0.13 8.89 -2.95
N ILE A 186 -1.31 8.41 -3.35
CA ILE A 186 -1.45 7.09 -3.99
C ILE A 186 -1.30 7.14 -5.53
N SER A 187 -1.35 8.33 -6.14
CA SER A 187 -1.29 8.50 -7.61
C SER A 187 -0.07 7.85 -8.29
N ASN A 188 1.09 7.87 -7.63
CA ASN A 188 2.34 7.28 -8.12
C ASN A 188 2.63 5.89 -7.53
N LYS A 189 1.66 5.29 -6.84
CA LYS A 189 1.77 3.97 -6.22
C LYS A 189 1.07 2.91 -7.08
N ARG A 190 1.39 1.64 -6.82
CA ARG A 190 0.62 0.53 -7.36
C ARG A 190 -0.64 0.40 -6.52
N VAL A 191 -1.78 0.82 -7.06
CA VAL A 191 -3.06 0.80 -6.35
C VAL A 191 -3.96 -0.30 -6.89
N ILE A 192 -4.63 -1.02 -6.00
CA ILE A 192 -5.75 -1.90 -6.31
C ILE A 192 -7.00 -1.29 -5.68
N THR A 193 -7.92 -0.86 -6.52
CA THR A 193 -9.24 -0.43 -6.05
C THR A 193 -10.08 -1.67 -5.73
N ILE A 194 -10.69 -1.68 -4.56
CA ILE A 194 -11.55 -2.75 -4.08
C ILE A 194 -12.94 -2.15 -3.85
N LEU A 195 -13.95 -2.68 -4.55
CA LEU A 195 -15.36 -2.41 -4.27
C LEU A 195 -15.91 -3.53 -3.39
N ASN A 196 -15.96 -3.26 -2.10
CA ASN A 196 -16.46 -4.18 -1.09
C ASN A 196 -18.00 -4.16 -1.02
N LYS A 197 -18.58 -5.16 -0.36
CA LYS A 197 -20.03 -5.40 -0.23
C LYS A 197 -20.71 -5.73 -1.56
N SER A 198 -20.06 -6.54 -2.40
CA SER A 198 -20.63 -7.03 -3.65
C SER A 198 -21.86 -7.94 -3.46
N ASP A 199 -22.12 -8.38 -2.24
CA ASP A 199 -23.37 -9.05 -1.83
C ASP A 199 -24.60 -8.12 -1.83
N LEU A 200 -24.39 -6.80 -1.83
CA LEU A 200 -25.45 -5.80 -1.87
C LEU A 200 -25.61 -5.20 -3.28
N PRO A 201 -26.79 -4.62 -3.61
CA PRO A 201 -26.96 -3.87 -4.84
C PRO A 201 -25.92 -2.76 -4.97
N THR A 202 -25.18 -2.77 -6.07
CA THR A 202 -24.15 -1.76 -6.34
C THR A 202 -24.81 -0.42 -6.64
N GLN A 203 -24.44 0.61 -5.88
CA GLN A 203 -24.86 2.00 -6.11
C GLN A 203 -23.70 2.88 -6.57
N PHE A 204 -22.47 2.40 -6.41
CA PHE A 204 -21.26 3.12 -6.82
C PHE A 204 -21.04 3.05 -8.33
N ASP A 205 -20.81 4.20 -8.95
CA ASP A 205 -20.40 4.32 -10.35
C ASP A 205 -18.86 4.40 -10.45
N PRO A 206 -18.18 3.36 -10.97
CA PRO A 206 -16.73 3.36 -11.15
C PRO A 206 -16.22 4.48 -12.07
N GLY A 207 -17.06 5.00 -12.97
CA GLY A 207 -16.69 6.11 -13.87
C GLY A 207 -16.39 7.42 -13.14
N ARG A 208 -16.74 7.53 -11.85
CA ARG A 208 -16.40 8.68 -10.99
C ARG A 208 -14.99 8.61 -10.43
N LEU A 209 -14.33 7.46 -10.51
CA LEU A 209 -12.96 7.32 -10.05
C LEU A 209 -11.99 7.90 -11.09
N PRO A 210 -10.86 8.48 -10.64
CA PRO A 210 -9.74 8.77 -11.51
C PRO A 210 -9.35 7.57 -12.38
N GLU A 211 -8.88 7.82 -13.60
CA GLU A 211 -8.55 6.78 -14.58
C GLU A 211 -7.61 5.71 -14.02
N PHE A 212 -6.62 6.11 -13.20
CA PHE A 212 -5.66 5.21 -12.57
C PHE A 212 -6.28 4.25 -11.52
N LEU A 213 -7.55 4.44 -11.15
CA LEU A 213 -8.31 3.63 -10.17
C LEU A 213 -9.48 2.85 -10.79
N SER A 214 -9.68 2.95 -12.11
CA SER A 214 -10.95 2.63 -12.80
C SER A 214 -11.29 1.15 -12.96
N GLU A 215 -10.39 0.22 -12.63
CA GLU A 215 -10.64 -1.23 -12.68
C GLU A 215 -10.73 -1.86 -11.28
N PRO A 216 -11.86 -1.67 -10.56
CA PRO A 216 -12.01 -2.20 -9.22
C PRO A 216 -12.26 -3.70 -9.19
N VAL A 217 -11.63 -4.39 -8.25
CA VAL A 217 -11.98 -5.76 -7.88
C VAL A 217 -13.19 -5.72 -6.96
N ARG A 218 -14.27 -6.41 -7.34
CA ARG A 218 -15.48 -6.51 -6.52
C ARG A 218 -15.36 -7.66 -5.54
N ILE A 219 -15.57 -7.40 -4.26
CA ILE A 219 -15.50 -8.43 -3.21
C ILE A 219 -16.65 -8.32 -2.22
N SER A 220 -16.93 -9.42 -1.52
CA SER A 220 -17.65 -9.40 -0.25
C SER A 220 -16.70 -9.89 0.83
N ALA A 221 -16.21 -8.98 1.68
CA ALA A 221 -15.39 -9.34 2.83
C ALA A 221 -16.14 -10.21 3.87
N ARG A 222 -17.48 -10.21 3.82
CA ARG A 222 -18.32 -11.04 4.68
C ARG A 222 -18.30 -12.50 4.25
N ASP A 223 -18.55 -12.74 2.96
CA ASP A 223 -18.79 -14.09 2.43
C ASP A 223 -17.56 -14.67 1.71
N GLY A 224 -16.58 -13.82 1.38
CA GLY A 224 -15.36 -14.20 0.67
C GLY A 224 -15.44 -14.21 -0.83
N ALA A 225 -16.57 -13.79 -1.41
CA ALA A 225 -16.69 -13.62 -2.85
C ALA A 225 -15.66 -12.60 -3.36
N GLY A 226 -15.01 -12.85 -4.50
CA GLY A 226 -14.05 -11.91 -5.08
C GLY A 226 -12.63 -11.98 -4.49
N ILE A 227 -12.38 -12.77 -3.44
CA ILE A 227 -11.08 -12.81 -2.77
C ILE A 227 -9.99 -13.48 -3.63
N GLU A 228 -10.36 -14.48 -4.44
CA GLU A 228 -9.40 -15.11 -5.37
C GLU A 228 -9.06 -14.16 -6.52
N GLU A 229 -10.02 -13.38 -7.00
CA GLU A 229 -9.84 -12.34 -8.00
C GLU A 229 -8.96 -11.20 -7.45
N LEU A 230 -9.14 -10.82 -6.17
CA LEU A 230 -8.24 -9.90 -5.47
C LEU A 230 -6.83 -10.48 -5.42
N ALA A 231 -6.69 -11.75 -5.05
CA ALA A 231 -5.40 -12.42 -4.97
C ALA A 231 -4.69 -12.47 -6.34
N GLN A 232 -5.43 -12.76 -7.42
CA GLN A 232 -4.93 -12.69 -8.80
C GLN A 232 -4.50 -11.26 -9.17
N SER A 233 -5.32 -10.26 -8.84
CA SER A 233 -4.98 -8.86 -9.10
C SER A 233 -3.70 -8.43 -8.37
N MET A 234 -3.53 -8.86 -7.11
CA MET A 234 -2.32 -8.60 -6.32
C MET A 234 -1.07 -9.22 -6.95
N ARG A 235 -1.15 -10.45 -7.47
CA ARG A 235 0.00 -11.07 -8.16
C ARG A 235 0.34 -10.39 -9.48
N ARG A 236 -0.69 -10.10 -10.29
CA ARG A 236 -0.56 -9.42 -11.58
C ARG A 236 0.07 -8.03 -11.43
N ILE A 237 -0.45 -7.20 -10.52
CA ILE A 237 0.03 -5.82 -10.31
C ILE A 237 1.40 -5.79 -9.63
N SER A 238 1.68 -6.77 -8.76
CA SER A 238 3.03 -6.95 -8.21
C SER A 238 4.06 -7.37 -9.28
N GLY A 239 3.59 -7.97 -10.38
CA GLY A 239 4.40 -8.47 -11.49
C GLY A 239 5.00 -9.84 -11.23
N VAL A 240 4.46 -10.58 -10.25
CA VAL A 240 4.98 -11.90 -9.82
C VAL A 240 4.31 -13.07 -10.54
N ASP A 241 3.18 -12.83 -11.21
CA ASP A 241 2.53 -13.85 -12.04
C ASP A 241 3.46 -14.27 -13.18
N GLY A 242 3.77 -15.58 -13.24
CA GLY A 242 4.64 -16.15 -14.27
C GLY A 242 6.09 -15.65 -14.22
N PHE A 243 6.54 -15.08 -13.10
CA PHE A 243 7.91 -14.59 -12.98
C PHE A 243 8.93 -15.74 -12.99
N ASP A 244 9.88 -15.70 -13.93
CA ASP A 244 10.99 -16.64 -14.00
C ASP A 244 12.10 -16.22 -13.02
N LEU A 245 12.48 -17.11 -12.09
CA LEU A 245 13.55 -16.88 -11.12
C LEU A 245 14.95 -17.06 -11.72
N HIS A 246 15.08 -17.60 -12.94
CA HIS A 246 16.36 -17.82 -13.59
C HIS A 246 16.86 -16.62 -14.41
N GLN A 247 16.03 -15.58 -14.59
CA GLN A 247 16.43 -14.39 -15.34
C GLN A 247 17.33 -13.46 -14.49
N PRO A 248 18.23 -12.69 -15.12
CA PRO A 248 19.09 -11.76 -14.39
C PRO A 248 18.30 -10.66 -13.68
N VAL A 249 18.64 -10.43 -12.41
CA VAL A 249 18.03 -9.42 -11.53
C VAL A 249 19.09 -8.82 -10.61
N CYS A 250 18.85 -7.61 -10.13
CA CYS A 250 19.66 -6.92 -9.14
C CYS A 250 18.96 -6.89 -7.78
N PHE A 251 19.75 -6.96 -6.70
CA PHE A 251 19.21 -7.02 -5.33
C PHE A 251 19.73 -5.90 -4.42
N THR A 252 20.82 -5.24 -4.81
CA THR A 252 21.41 -4.17 -4.02
C THR A 252 21.17 -2.81 -4.67
N GLY A 253 21.05 -1.76 -3.85
CA GLY A 253 20.94 -0.39 -4.35
C GLY A 253 22.10 -0.01 -5.26
N ARG A 254 23.32 -0.47 -4.92
CA ARG A 254 24.51 -0.27 -5.77
C ARG A 254 24.35 -0.87 -7.17
N GLN A 255 23.90 -2.12 -7.26
CA GLN A 255 23.67 -2.76 -8.57
C GLN A 255 22.60 -2.01 -9.36
N GLU A 256 21.54 -1.56 -8.69
CA GLU A 256 20.49 -0.75 -9.30
C GLU A 256 21.04 0.57 -9.87
N ASP A 257 21.85 1.29 -9.08
CA ASP A 257 22.47 2.56 -9.48
C ASP A 257 23.42 2.38 -10.66
N LEU A 258 24.23 1.33 -10.66
CA LEU A 258 25.14 1.01 -11.77
C LEU A 258 24.37 0.66 -13.04
N LEU A 259 23.31 -0.15 -12.93
CA LEU A 259 22.44 -0.45 -14.06
C LEU A 259 21.74 0.82 -14.59
N ARG A 260 21.29 1.73 -13.72
CA ARG A 260 20.70 3.03 -14.11
C ARG A 260 21.70 3.93 -14.83
N GLN A 261 22.96 3.93 -14.41
CA GLN A 261 24.02 4.62 -15.14
C GLN A 261 24.24 3.99 -16.51
N LEU A 262 24.20 2.66 -16.59
CA LEU A 262 24.37 1.92 -17.84
C LEU A 262 23.26 2.26 -18.85
N THR A 263 21.99 2.45 -18.42
CA THR A 263 20.89 2.82 -19.33
C THR A 263 21.07 4.18 -20.01
N THR A 264 21.82 5.10 -19.39
CA THR A 264 22.00 6.48 -19.87
C THR A 264 23.39 6.74 -20.48
N VAL A 265 24.30 5.77 -20.44
CA VAL A 265 25.69 5.93 -20.87
C VAL A 265 25.82 6.29 -22.35
N GLY A 266 26.76 7.17 -22.69
CA GLY A 266 26.98 7.63 -24.07
C GLY A 266 28.12 6.95 -24.82
N SER A 267 28.96 6.16 -24.15
CA SER A 267 30.16 5.56 -24.75
C SER A 267 30.42 4.14 -24.28
N GLY A 268 30.95 3.30 -25.17
CA GLY A 268 31.31 1.91 -24.88
C GLY A 268 32.41 1.79 -23.82
N GLN A 269 33.39 2.70 -23.80
CA GLN A 269 34.43 2.71 -22.77
C GLN A 269 33.84 2.87 -21.37
N ARG A 270 32.94 3.85 -21.18
CA ARG A 270 32.31 4.09 -19.88
C ARG A 270 31.37 2.95 -19.49
N ALA A 271 30.68 2.36 -20.47
CA ALA A 271 29.88 1.16 -20.25
C ALA A 271 30.75 0.01 -19.70
N GLY A 272 31.91 -0.25 -20.32
CA GLY A 272 32.85 -1.27 -19.85
C GLY A 272 33.35 -1.05 -18.42
N GLU A 273 33.60 0.19 -18.02
CA GLU A 273 33.96 0.54 -16.64
C GLU A 273 32.85 0.19 -15.65
N ILE A 274 31.60 0.58 -15.95
CA ILE A 274 30.42 0.29 -15.11
C ILE A 274 30.20 -1.22 -15.00
N ILE A 275 30.34 -1.96 -16.10
CA ILE A 275 30.13 -3.41 -16.10
C ILE A 275 31.22 -4.12 -15.29
N ARG A 276 32.49 -3.70 -15.38
CA ARG A 276 33.54 -4.22 -14.50
C ARG A 276 33.26 -3.91 -13.03
N GLU A 277 32.72 -2.72 -12.75
CA GLU A 277 32.32 -2.37 -11.39
C GLU A 277 31.22 -3.30 -10.86
N LEU A 278 30.20 -3.59 -11.68
CA LEU A 278 29.13 -4.55 -11.36
C LEU A 278 29.70 -5.94 -10.98
N LEU A 279 30.74 -6.41 -11.69
CA LEU A 279 31.40 -7.69 -11.40
C LEU A 279 32.31 -7.63 -10.17
N SER A 280 33.03 -6.53 -9.97
CA SER A 280 33.96 -6.36 -8.84
C SER A 280 33.27 -6.35 -7.47
N GLY A 281 31.97 -6.03 -7.45
CA GLY A 281 31.16 -5.95 -6.25
C GLY A 281 30.64 -7.29 -5.73
N GLN A 282 31.32 -8.42 -6.04
CA GLN A 282 30.92 -9.75 -5.63
C GLN A 282 30.55 -9.79 -4.13
N LEU A 283 29.35 -10.31 -3.87
CA LEU A 283 28.92 -10.83 -2.58
C LEU A 283 29.96 -11.83 -2.10
N VAL A 284 30.58 -11.55 -0.96
CA VAL A 284 31.07 -12.61 -0.08
C VAL A 284 29.84 -13.48 0.22
N VAL A 285 29.85 -14.70 -0.30
CA VAL A 285 28.85 -15.75 -0.02
C VAL A 285 28.80 -16.00 1.49
#